data_AF-A0A946X6M7-F1
#
_entry.id   AF-A0A946X6M7-F1
#
_cell.length_a   1.000
_cell.length_b   1.000
_cell.length_c   1.000
_cell.angle_alpha   90.00
_cell.angle_beta   90.00
_cell.angle_gamma   90.00
#
_symmetry.space_group_name_H-M   'P 1'
#
loop_
_entity.id
_entity.type
_entity.pdbx_description
1 polymer ?
#
loop_
_entity_poly.entity_id
_entity_poly.type
_entity_poly.pdbx_seq_one_letter_code
_entity_poly.pdbx_strand_id
1 'polypeptide(L)'
;MLEVLALAPADGWAYVRRDGVLLLVRPPYHNDTSLPVDESAVEAAVTKHGFVAADGEFADWPELIAHLRVLVAEAHPDLPSAEEIGQAYWEVADEEDLGHALDHVEQELLPGREYDHAIRLLAAMVEHSPVLAESGMIRRAARLLTQASQEHRAGRADLMAPAGTMVPRAVKHYTLDKLTVWQHDYGQMESASAALSRPNV
;
A
#
# COMPACT_ATOMS: atom_id res chain seq x y z
N MET A 1 -4.29 21.92 -5.09
CA MET A 1 -3.92 21.77 -6.50
C MET A 1 -2.51 21.21 -6.57
N LEU A 2 -2.32 20.21 -7.41
CA LEU A 2 -1.09 19.47 -7.62
C LEU A 2 -0.73 19.59 -9.09
N GLU A 3 0.47 20.08 -9.38
CA GLU A 3 1.00 20.21 -10.74
C GLU A 3 1.97 19.05 -10.98
N VAL A 4 1.66 18.13 -11.87
CA VAL A 4 2.58 17.07 -12.30
C VAL A 4 3.57 17.69 -13.30
N LEU A 5 4.86 17.39 -13.13
CA LEU A 5 5.94 17.83 -14.02
C LEU A 5 6.50 16.69 -14.88
N ALA A 6 6.52 15.49 -14.31
CA ALA A 6 6.99 14.29 -14.98
C ALA A 6 6.40 13.05 -14.32
N LEU A 7 6.18 12.00 -15.09
CA LEU A 7 5.64 10.73 -14.60
C LEU A 7 6.35 9.53 -15.25
N ALA A 8 6.38 8.41 -14.53
CA ALA A 8 6.78 7.11 -15.05
C ALA A 8 5.52 6.23 -15.09
N PRO A 9 4.86 6.08 -16.27
CA PRO A 9 3.57 5.41 -16.38
C PRO A 9 3.59 3.96 -15.89
N ALA A 10 4.64 3.22 -16.24
CA ALA A 10 4.82 1.82 -15.88
C ALA A 10 5.00 1.61 -14.38
N ASP A 11 5.76 2.49 -13.73
CA ASP A 11 6.12 2.35 -12.32
C ASP A 11 5.11 3.03 -11.37
N GLY A 12 4.25 3.90 -11.91
CA GLY A 12 3.30 4.71 -11.14
C GLY A 12 3.97 5.85 -10.35
N TRP A 13 5.14 6.32 -10.78
CA TRP A 13 5.86 7.39 -10.09
C TRP A 13 5.51 8.74 -10.72
N ALA A 14 5.53 9.81 -9.92
CA ALA A 14 5.31 11.16 -10.41
C ALA A 14 6.11 12.20 -9.63
N TYR A 15 6.61 13.20 -10.34
CA TYR A 15 7.12 14.44 -9.76
C TYR A 15 6.01 15.48 -9.77
N VAL A 16 5.70 16.02 -8.59
CA VAL A 16 4.55 16.88 -8.35
C VAL A 16 4.97 18.14 -7.61
N ARG A 17 4.57 19.31 -8.10
CA ARG A 17 4.70 20.58 -7.40
C ARG A 17 3.41 20.90 -6.65
N ARG A 18 3.54 21.21 -5.36
CA ARG A 18 2.45 21.66 -4.49
C ARG A 18 2.95 22.79 -3.62
N ASP A 19 2.26 23.93 -3.65
CA ASP A 19 2.59 25.09 -2.80
C ASP A 19 4.07 25.53 -2.93
N GLY A 20 4.63 25.39 -4.15
CA GLY A 20 6.03 25.69 -4.45
C GLY A 20 7.05 24.62 -4.05
N VAL A 21 6.61 23.55 -3.39
CA VAL A 21 7.45 22.41 -3.01
C VAL A 21 7.33 21.31 -4.05
N LEU A 22 8.47 20.82 -4.53
CA LEU A 22 8.54 19.69 -5.44
C LEU A 22 8.64 18.38 -4.65
N LEU A 23 7.81 17.43 -5.01
CA LEU A 23 7.60 16.16 -4.31
C LEU A 23 7.71 14.99 -5.29
N LEU A 24 8.39 13.93 -4.89
CA LEU A 24 8.33 12.63 -5.56
C LEU A 24 7.25 11.77 -4.92
N VAL A 25 6.35 11.26 -5.76
CA VAL A 25 5.27 10.35 -5.41
C VAL A 25 5.59 8.99 -6.01
N ARG A 26 5.50 7.94 -5.20
CA ARG A 26 5.73 6.57 -5.65
C ARG A 26 4.84 5.58 -4.91
N PRO A 27 4.53 4.42 -5.50
CA PRO A 27 3.95 3.32 -4.77
C PRO A 27 4.92 2.83 -3.66
N PRO A 28 4.38 2.26 -2.58
CA PRO A 28 2.96 2.22 -2.25
C PRO A 28 2.46 3.60 -1.75
N TYR A 29 1.35 4.11 -2.26
CA TYR A 29 0.90 5.48 -1.97
C TYR A 29 0.37 5.58 -0.54
N HIS A 30 1.18 6.13 0.36
CA HIS A 30 0.84 6.43 1.75
C HIS A 30 0.86 7.94 1.94
N ASN A 31 0.17 8.43 2.98
CA ASN A 31 0.16 9.87 3.28
C ASN A 31 1.57 10.45 3.52
N ASP A 32 2.56 9.62 3.85
CA ASP A 32 3.96 10.01 4.10
C ASP A 32 4.94 9.69 2.96
N THR A 33 4.49 9.16 1.81
CA THR A 33 5.42 8.75 0.73
C THR A 33 5.92 9.88 -0.17
N SER A 34 5.47 11.12 0.03
CA SER A 34 5.94 12.26 -0.75
C SER A 34 7.28 12.77 -0.23
N LEU A 35 8.35 12.59 -1.00
CA LEU A 35 9.69 13.06 -0.63
C LEU A 35 9.98 14.42 -1.30
N PRO A 36 10.41 15.45 -0.56
CA PRO A 36 10.90 16.69 -1.15
C PRO A 36 12.11 16.40 -2.04
N VAL A 37 12.10 16.93 -3.26
CA VAL A 37 13.18 16.75 -4.23
C VAL A 37 13.52 18.06 -4.91
N ASP A 38 14.77 18.19 -5.36
CA ASP A 38 15.23 19.37 -6.10
C ASP A 38 14.81 19.31 -7.56
N GLU A 39 14.73 20.49 -8.20
CA GLU A 39 14.29 20.63 -9.59
C GLU A 39 15.21 19.90 -10.59
N SER A 40 16.50 19.78 -10.26
CA SER A 40 17.47 19.00 -11.02
C SER A 40 17.15 17.50 -11.08
N ALA A 41 16.38 16.98 -10.12
CA ALA A 41 15.93 15.59 -10.10
C ALA A 41 14.90 15.32 -11.20
N VAL A 42 14.04 16.28 -11.54
CA VAL A 42 13.04 16.15 -12.62
C VAL A 42 13.74 16.04 -13.97
N GLU A 43 14.71 16.93 -14.22
CA GLU A 43 15.45 16.92 -15.48
C GLU A 43 16.25 15.61 -15.65
N ALA A 44 16.90 15.14 -14.58
CA ALA A 44 17.57 13.85 -14.58
C ALA A 44 16.60 12.69 -14.80
N ALA A 45 15.41 12.72 -14.19
CA ALA A 45 14.39 11.69 -14.36
C ALA A 45 13.93 11.56 -15.81
N VAL A 46 13.65 12.69 -16.48
CA VAL A 46 13.22 12.71 -17.88
C VAL A 46 14.34 12.28 -18.83
N THR A 47 15.56 12.76 -18.60
CA THR A 47 16.68 12.51 -19.52
C THR A 47 17.33 11.14 -19.36
N LYS A 48 17.32 10.55 -18.15
CA LYS A 48 18.09 9.34 -17.84
C LYS A 48 17.25 8.17 -17.36
N HIS A 49 16.07 8.42 -16.80
CA HIS A 49 15.29 7.40 -16.08
C HIS A 49 13.96 7.08 -16.74
N GLY A 50 13.75 7.51 -17.99
CA GLY A 50 12.57 7.14 -18.78
C GLY A 50 11.27 7.79 -18.32
N PHE A 51 11.34 8.82 -17.47
CA PHE A 51 10.17 9.62 -17.15
C PHE A 51 9.71 10.41 -18.37
N VAL A 52 8.41 10.54 -18.53
CA VAL A 52 7.78 11.36 -19.56
C VAL A 52 7.42 12.70 -18.92
N ALA A 53 7.84 13.80 -19.54
CA ALA A 53 7.40 15.12 -19.15
C ALA A 53 5.88 15.21 -19.31
N ALA A 54 5.20 15.70 -18.29
CA ALA A 54 3.75 15.81 -18.26
C ALA A 54 3.39 17.14 -17.62
N ASP A 55 2.41 17.84 -18.21
CA ASP A 55 1.87 19.09 -17.68
C ASP A 55 0.40 18.86 -17.31
N GLY A 56 0.17 18.24 -16.16
CA GLY A 56 -1.16 17.87 -15.67
C GLY A 56 -1.47 18.51 -14.33
N GLU A 57 -2.69 19.02 -14.16
CA GLU A 57 -3.17 19.58 -12.90
C GLU A 57 -4.23 18.68 -12.28
N PHE A 58 -4.07 18.39 -10.99
CA PHE A 58 -5.00 17.60 -10.19
C PHE A 58 -5.47 18.39 -8.98
N ALA A 59 -6.74 18.24 -8.58
CA ALA A 59 -7.30 18.97 -7.46
C ALA A 59 -6.65 18.54 -6.14
N ASP A 60 -6.50 17.23 -5.96
CA ASP A 60 -6.01 16.60 -4.74
C ASP A 60 -5.23 15.29 -5.00
N TRP A 61 -4.69 14.72 -3.90
CA TRP A 61 -3.93 13.48 -3.93
C TRP A 61 -4.74 12.26 -4.40
N PRO A 62 -5.97 12.01 -3.91
CA PRO A 62 -6.81 10.95 -4.42
C PRO A 62 -6.97 10.96 -5.94
N GLU A 63 -7.20 12.12 -6.54
CA GLU A 63 -7.38 12.25 -7.99
C GLU A 63 -6.10 11.88 -8.76
N LEU A 64 -4.95 12.39 -8.32
CA LEU A 64 -3.65 12.04 -8.91
C LEU A 64 -3.35 10.54 -8.77
N ILE A 65 -3.55 9.98 -7.58
CA ILE A 65 -3.27 8.56 -7.32
C ILE A 65 -4.16 7.67 -8.18
N ALA A 66 -5.44 8.03 -8.34
CA ALA A 66 -6.34 7.31 -9.23
C ALA A 66 -5.84 7.35 -10.67
N HIS A 67 -5.37 8.50 -11.15
CA HIS A 67 -4.79 8.64 -12.48
C HIS A 67 -3.53 7.77 -12.68
N LEU A 68 -2.59 7.79 -11.72
CA LEU A 68 -1.37 6.99 -11.79
C LEU A 68 -1.67 5.49 -11.81
N ARG A 69 -2.68 5.04 -11.07
CA ARG A 69 -3.12 3.63 -11.09
C ARG A 69 -3.66 3.21 -12.46
N VAL A 70 -4.39 4.09 -13.14
CA VAL A 70 -4.86 3.83 -14.51
C VAL A 70 -3.67 3.68 -15.45
N LEU A 71 -2.68 4.59 -15.38
CA LEU A 71 -1.49 4.52 -16.22
C LEU A 71 -0.67 3.23 -16.01
N VAL A 72 -0.54 2.78 -14.76
CA VAL A 72 0.13 1.51 -14.43
C VAL A 72 -0.62 0.32 -15.02
N ALA A 73 -1.94 0.29 -14.86
CA ALA A 73 -2.78 -0.78 -15.42
C ALA A 73 -2.72 -0.81 -16.96
N GLU A 74 -2.69 0.36 -17.60
CA GLU A 74 -2.53 0.47 -19.06
C GLU A 74 -1.14 0.06 -19.55
N ALA A 75 -0.09 0.36 -18.77
CA ALA A 75 1.29 -0.02 -19.09
C ALA A 75 1.56 -1.52 -18.87
N HIS A 76 0.80 -2.15 -17.98
CA HIS A 76 0.94 -3.56 -17.63
C HIS A 76 -0.41 -4.29 -17.65
N PRO A 77 -1.06 -4.42 -18.83
CA PRO A 77 -2.38 -5.03 -18.93
C PRO A 77 -2.40 -6.52 -18.53
N ASP A 78 -1.24 -7.17 -18.57
CA ASP A 78 -1.08 -8.60 -18.25
C ASP A 78 -0.62 -8.85 -16.80
N LEU A 79 -0.28 -7.79 -16.04
CA LEU A 79 0.06 -7.95 -14.62
C LEU A 79 -1.19 -7.76 -13.78
N PRO A 80 -1.53 -8.71 -12.90
CA PRO A 80 -2.64 -8.53 -11.98
C PRO A 80 -2.36 -7.32 -11.08
N SER A 81 -3.38 -6.50 -10.88
CA SER A 81 -3.36 -5.39 -9.95
C SER A 81 -3.04 -5.86 -8.52
N ALA A 82 -2.57 -4.94 -7.67
CA ALA A 82 -2.30 -5.27 -6.27
C ALA A 82 -3.55 -5.82 -5.53
N GLU A 83 -4.74 -5.41 -5.96
CA GLU A 83 -6.01 -5.93 -5.45
C GLU A 83 -6.25 -7.37 -5.91
N GLU A 84 -6.05 -7.67 -7.19
CA GLU A 84 -6.15 -9.03 -7.73
C GLU A 84 -5.11 -9.98 -7.12
N ILE A 85 -3.87 -9.51 -6.89
CA ILE A 85 -2.83 -10.28 -6.20
C ILE A 85 -3.25 -10.55 -4.74
N GLY A 86 -3.77 -9.53 -4.05
CA GLY A 86 -4.24 -9.67 -2.67
C GLY A 86 -5.42 -10.64 -2.55
N GLN A 87 -6.36 -10.57 -3.49
CA GLN A 87 -7.46 -11.52 -3.59
C GLN A 87 -6.94 -12.95 -3.83
N ALA A 88 -6.11 -13.15 -4.86
CA ALA A 88 -5.57 -14.46 -5.20
C ALA A 88 -4.78 -15.09 -4.05
N TYR A 89 -4.08 -14.27 -3.26
CA TYR A 89 -3.43 -14.72 -2.04
C TYR A 89 -4.43 -15.31 -1.03
N TRP A 90 -5.53 -14.61 -0.72
CA TRP A 90 -6.50 -15.09 0.26
C TRP A 90 -7.29 -16.31 -0.20
N GLU A 91 -7.46 -16.50 -1.51
CA GLU A 91 -8.11 -17.69 -2.08
C GLU A 91 -7.33 -18.98 -1.82
N VAL A 92 -6.00 -18.89 -1.71
CA VAL A 92 -5.10 -20.03 -1.47
C VAL A 92 -4.48 -20.07 -0.08
N ALA A 93 -4.63 -19.00 0.71
CA ALA A 93 -4.10 -18.89 2.06
C ALA A 93 -4.65 -19.99 2.97
N ASP A 94 -3.75 -20.60 3.74
CA ASP A 94 -4.11 -21.66 4.67
C ASP A 94 -4.51 -21.12 6.05
N GLU A 95 -4.83 -22.02 6.98
CA GLU A 95 -5.26 -21.65 8.33
C GLU A 95 -4.15 -20.96 9.15
N GLU A 96 -2.87 -21.24 8.84
CA GLU A 96 -1.72 -20.62 9.49
C GLU A 96 -1.55 -19.17 9.02
N ASP A 97 -1.64 -18.93 7.71
CA ASP A 97 -1.62 -17.58 7.12
C ASP A 97 -2.75 -16.70 7.66
N LEU A 98 -3.96 -17.26 7.75
CA LEU A 98 -5.11 -16.57 8.36
C LEU A 98 -4.87 -16.26 9.84
N GLY A 99 -4.27 -17.20 10.58
CA GLY A 99 -3.89 -17.02 11.98
C GLY A 99 -2.91 -15.86 12.17
N HIS A 100 -1.85 -15.82 11.36
CA HIS A 100 -0.85 -14.76 11.38
C HIS A 100 -1.43 -13.40 11.03
N ALA A 101 -2.30 -13.34 10.01
CA ALA A 101 -2.97 -12.10 9.64
C ALA A 101 -3.88 -11.56 10.76
N LEU A 102 -4.63 -12.44 11.44
CA LEU A 102 -5.46 -12.03 12.59
C LEU A 102 -4.60 -11.59 13.79
N ASP A 103 -3.48 -12.26 14.03
CA ASP A 103 -2.52 -11.88 15.07
C ASP A 103 -1.90 -10.51 14.78
N HIS A 104 -1.50 -10.26 13.54
CA HIS A 104 -0.96 -8.96 13.11
C HIS A 104 -1.98 -7.83 13.32
N VAL A 105 -3.26 -8.05 12.97
CA VAL A 105 -4.32 -7.06 13.23
C VAL A 105 -4.45 -6.77 14.73
N GLU A 106 -4.49 -7.80 15.56
CA GLU A 106 -4.75 -7.67 17.00
C GLU A 106 -3.56 -7.09 17.76
N GLN A 107 -2.34 -7.43 17.37
CA GLN A 107 -1.11 -7.08 18.09
C GLN A 107 -0.45 -5.80 17.56
N GLU A 108 -0.66 -5.45 16.29
CA GLU A 108 0.04 -4.33 15.64
C GLU A 108 -0.92 -3.27 15.12
N LEU A 109 -1.85 -3.63 14.22
CA LEU A 109 -2.66 -2.62 13.52
C LEU A 109 -3.67 -1.92 14.44
N LEU A 110 -4.37 -2.67 15.31
CA LEU A 110 -5.29 -2.08 16.27
C LEU A 110 -4.55 -1.21 17.31
N PRO A 111 -3.50 -1.70 18.01
CA PRO A 111 -2.73 -0.85 18.92
C PRO A 111 -2.07 0.36 18.24
N GLY A 112 -1.61 0.19 17.00
CA GLY A 112 -1.04 1.25 16.15
C GLY A 112 -2.05 2.27 15.63
N ARG A 113 -3.35 2.05 15.86
CA ARG A 113 -4.46 2.88 15.36
C ARG A 113 -4.55 2.92 13.82
N GLU A 114 -4.02 1.91 13.15
CA GLU A 114 -4.10 1.74 11.70
C GLU A 114 -5.43 1.11 11.29
N TYR A 115 -6.54 1.69 11.73
CA TYR A 115 -7.86 1.06 11.61
C TYR A 115 -8.31 0.87 10.16
N ASP A 116 -8.00 1.81 9.26
CA ASP A 116 -8.31 1.66 7.83
C ASP A 116 -7.58 0.48 7.20
N HIS A 117 -6.34 0.22 7.63
CA HIS A 117 -5.56 -0.93 7.16
C HIS A 117 -6.16 -2.22 7.71
N ALA A 118 -6.44 -2.28 9.01
CA ALA A 118 -7.07 -3.44 9.64
C ALA A 118 -8.42 -3.79 9.00
N ILE A 119 -9.27 -2.79 8.72
CA ILE A 119 -10.58 -3.01 8.09
C ILE A 119 -10.43 -3.57 6.67
N ARG A 120 -9.54 -3.02 5.85
CA ARG A 120 -9.32 -3.52 4.48
C ARG A 120 -8.80 -4.95 4.47
N LEU A 121 -7.81 -5.26 5.31
CA LEU A 121 -7.25 -6.59 5.42
C LEU A 121 -8.31 -7.61 5.86
N LEU A 122 -9.04 -7.32 6.95
CA LEU A 122 -10.09 -8.21 7.46
C LEU A 122 -11.24 -8.40 6.46
N ALA A 123 -11.63 -7.35 5.73
CA ALA A 123 -12.67 -7.45 4.70
C ALA A 123 -12.23 -8.38 3.57
N ALA A 124 -11.01 -8.21 3.05
CA ALA A 124 -10.46 -9.05 1.99
C ALA A 124 -10.35 -10.52 2.43
N MET A 125 -9.91 -10.78 3.67
CA MET A 125 -9.87 -12.13 4.23
C MET A 125 -11.26 -12.77 4.31
N VAL A 126 -12.27 -12.04 4.79
CA VAL A 126 -13.66 -12.52 4.92
C VAL A 126 -14.30 -12.78 3.56
N GLU A 127 -13.99 -11.95 2.57
CA GLU A 127 -14.59 -12.03 1.25
C GLU A 127 -13.99 -13.14 0.39
N HIS A 128 -12.67 -13.34 0.46
CA HIS A 128 -11.96 -14.17 -0.51
C HIS A 128 -11.41 -15.48 0.06
N SER A 129 -11.35 -15.67 1.39
CA SER A 129 -10.80 -16.90 1.96
C SER A 129 -11.87 -17.98 2.20
N PRO A 130 -11.84 -19.12 1.46
CA PRO A 130 -12.74 -20.23 1.72
C PRO A 130 -12.43 -20.93 3.05
N VAL A 131 -11.15 -21.00 3.43
CA VAL A 131 -10.68 -21.61 4.68
C VAL A 131 -11.21 -20.84 5.88
N LEU A 132 -11.24 -19.49 5.81
CA LEU A 132 -11.76 -18.68 6.90
C LEU A 132 -13.25 -18.99 7.17
N ALA A 133 -14.04 -19.17 6.12
CA ALA A 133 -15.48 -19.48 6.22
C ALA A 133 -15.76 -20.83 6.89
N GLU A 134 -14.89 -21.82 6.68
CA GLU A 134 -15.00 -23.16 7.24
C GLU A 134 -14.34 -23.28 8.62
N SER A 135 -13.40 -22.38 8.94
CA SER A 135 -12.67 -22.36 10.20
C SER A 135 -13.47 -21.79 11.38
N GLY A 136 -13.02 -22.12 12.59
CA GLY A 136 -13.49 -21.45 13.81
C GLY A 136 -13.07 -19.96 13.89
N MET A 137 -12.21 -19.49 12.98
CA MET A 137 -11.60 -18.16 13.02
C MET A 137 -12.50 -17.05 12.48
N ILE A 138 -13.57 -17.36 11.74
CA ILE A 138 -14.51 -16.34 11.24
C ILE A 138 -15.11 -15.47 12.35
N ARG A 139 -15.33 -16.05 13.55
CA ARG A 139 -15.79 -15.30 14.73
C ARG A 139 -14.74 -14.32 15.24
N ARG A 140 -13.46 -14.70 15.17
CA ARG A 140 -12.33 -13.84 15.54
C ARG A 140 -12.21 -12.68 14.55
N ALA A 141 -12.25 -12.96 13.26
CA ALA A 141 -12.23 -11.95 12.20
C ALA A 141 -13.40 -10.95 12.34
N ALA A 142 -14.64 -11.44 12.53
CA ALA A 142 -15.82 -10.60 12.70
C ALA A 142 -15.73 -9.70 13.95
N ARG A 143 -15.18 -10.21 15.05
CA ARG A 143 -14.93 -9.43 16.27
C ARG A 143 -13.96 -8.29 16.00
N LEU A 144 -12.81 -8.60 15.39
CA LEU A 144 -11.78 -7.62 15.09
C LEU A 144 -12.28 -6.56 14.10
N LEU A 145 -13.08 -6.96 13.09
CA LEU A 145 -13.65 -6.04 12.11
C LEU A 145 -14.64 -5.07 12.77
N THR A 146 -15.46 -5.58 13.68
CA THR A 146 -16.40 -4.76 14.46
C THR A 146 -15.64 -3.78 15.35
N GLN A 147 -14.59 -4.24 16.04
CA GLN A 147 -13.75 -3.40 16.90
C GLN A 147 -13.08 -2.29 16.10
N ALA A 148 -12.37 -2.63 15.01
CA ALA A 148 -11.71 -1.67 14.14
C ALA A 148 -12.70 -0.62 13.60
N SER A 149 -13.89 -1.06 13.17
CA SER A 149 -14.94 -0.16 12.67
C SER A 149 -15.49 0.79 13.72
N GLN A 150 -15.62 0.34 14.98
CA GLN A 150 -16.09 1.16 16.09
C GLN A 150 -15.03 2.17 16.51
N GLU A 151 -13.78 1.74 16.68
CA GLU A 151 -12.67 2.60 17.06
C GLU A 151 -12.35 3.64 15.97
N HIS A 152 -12.43 3.25 14.69
CA HIS A 152 -12.30 4.20 13.58
C HIS A 152 -13.40 5.27 13.59
N ARG A 153 -14.66 4.87 13.83
CA ARG A 153 -15.79 5.82 13.94
C ARG A 153 -15.65 6.73 15.16
N ALA A 154 -15.24 6.20 16.32
CA ALA A 154 -15.04 6.96 17.54
C ALA A 154 -13.90 7.99 17.37
N GLY A 155 -12.77 7.59 16.78
CA GLY A 155 -11.67 8.49 16.48
C GLY A 155 -12.06 9.62 15.52
N ARG A 156 -12.90 9.33 14.51
CA ARG A 156 -13.46 10.38 13.64
C ARG A 156 -14.45 11.30 14.36
N ALA A 157 -15.25 10.79 15.29
CA ALA A 157 -16.17 11.60 16.09
C ALA A 157 -15.43 12.53 17.06
N ASP A 158 -14.34 12.07 17.67
CA ASP A 158 -13.48 12.88 18.55
C ASP A 158 -12.77 14.01 17.79
N LEU A 159 -12.39 13.76 16.53
CA LEU A 159 -11.82 14.79 15.64
C LEU A 159 -12.86 15.80 15.13
N MET A 160 -14.16 15.46 15.18
CA MET A 160 -15.26 16.31 14.72
C MET A 160 -16.03 17.00 15.87
N ALA A 161 -15.64 16.78 17.12
CA ALA A 161 -16.17 17.53 18.27
C ALA A 161 -15.74 19.01 18.19
N PRO A 162 -16.61 19.98 18.55
CA PRO A 162 -16.28 21.40 18.45
C PRO A 162 -15.02 21.70 19.26
N ALA A 163 -14.05 22.36 18.60
CA ALA A 163 -12.70 22.58 19.08
C ALA A 163 -12.68 23.23 20.47
N GLY A 164 -12.57 22.37 21.49
CA GLY A 164 -12.49 22.72 22.89
C GLY A 164 -11.37 21.93 23.54
N THR A 165 -10.14 22.23 23.15
CA THR A 165 -8.89 21.89 23.86
C THR A 165 -8.59 20.39 24.05
N MET A 166 -7.92 19.77 23.07
CA MET A 166 -6.91 18.76 23.41
C MET A 166 -5.84 18.67 22.31
N VAL A 167 -4.63 19.07 22.66
CA VAL A 167 -3.43 18.97 21.82
C VAL A 167 -2.96 17.51 21.80
N PRO A 168 -2.79 16.85 20.64
CA PRO A 168 -2.19 15.51 20.61
C PRO A 168 -0.70 15.60 20.91
N ARG A 169 -0.28 14.84 21.93
CA ARG A 169 1.12 14.59 22.25
C ARG A 169 1.78 13.88 21.06
N ALA A 170 2.84 14.48 20.53
CA ALA A 170 3.77 13.81 19.64
C ALA A 170 4.37 12.57 20.34
N VAL A 171 4.23 11.40 19.73
CA VAL A 171 5.09 10.25 20.03
C VAL A 171 5.99 10.06 18.82
N LYS A 172 7.19 10.64 18.90
CA LYS A 172 8.33 10.19 18.11
C LYS A 172 8.80 8.87 18.72
N HIS A 173 8.96 7.83 17.91
CA HIS A 173 10.24 7.12 17.74
C HIS A 173 10.09 6.02 16.68
N TYR A 174 10.64 6.29 15.50
CA TYR A 174 11.09 5.27 14.55
C TYR A 174 12.24 4.47 15.17
N THR A 175 12.18 3.15 15.06
CA THR A 175 13.37 2.33 14.80
C THR A 175 13.00 1.35 13.69
N LEU A 176 13.14 1.82 12.45
CA LEU A 176 13.16 1.04 11.22
C LEU A 176 14.44 0.18 11.21
N ASP A 177 14.45 -0.93 11.94
CA ASP A 177 15.61 -1.82 11.95
C ASP A 177 15.25 -3.32 11.76
N LYS A 178 14.04 -3.63 11.27
CA LYS A 178 13.62 -5.03 11.06
C LYS A 178 12.76 -5.33 9.82
N LEU A 179 12.64 -4.42 8.85
CA LEU A 179 11.99 -4.72 7.55
C LEU A 179 12.96 -5.32 6.50
N THR A 180 14.10 -5.87 6.94
CA THR A 180 15.11 -6.54 6.11
C THR A 180 14.87 -8.04 5.93
N VAL A 181 13.68 -8.54 6.22
CA VAL A 181 13.29 -9.93 5.92
C VAL A 181 12.01 -9.83 5.10
N TRP A 182 11.91 -10.57 4.00
CA TRP A 182 10.82 -10.60 2.98
C TRP A 182 11.11 -10.00 1.59
N GLN A 183 12.34 -9.53 1.30
CA GLN A 183 12.77 -9.28 -0.10
C GLN A 183 13.89 -10.18 -0.62
N HIS A 184 14.40 -11.13 0.18
CA HIS A 184 15.62 -11.86 -0.19
C HIS A 184 15.43 -13.29 -0.75
N ASP A 185 14.21 -13.84 -0.80
CA ASP A 185 14.00 -15.24 -1.27
C ASP A 185 13.22 -15.40 -2.58
N TYR A 186 12.52 -14.38 -3.07
CA TYR A 186 11.83 -14.50 -4.37
C TYR A 186 12.78 -14.38 -5.59
N GLY A 187 14.00 -13.86 -5.40
CA GLY A 187 15.02 -13.75 -6.45
C GLY A 187 15.86 -15.00 -6.69
N GLN A 188 15.77 -16.04 -5.84
CA GLN A 188 16.57 -17.26 -5.99
C GLN A 188 15.79 -18.48 -6.51
N MET A 189 14.46 -18.44 -6.60
CA MET A 189 13.69 -19.56 -7.14
C MET A 189 13.67 -19.64 -8.68
N GLU A 190 13.81 -18.52 -9.40
CA GLU A 190 13.82 -18.55 -10.88
C GLU A 190 15.15 -19.05 -11.48
N SER A 191 16.25 -19.05 -10.72
CA SER A 191 17.54 -19.56 -11.21
C SER A 191 17.70 -21.08 -11.05
N ALA A 192 16.84 -21.76 -10.27
CA ALA A 192 16.90 -23.20 -10.06
C ALA A 192 16.02 -24.01 -11.04
N SER A 193 14.98 -23.40 -11.62
CA SER A 193 14.08 -24.07 -12.57
C SER A 193 14.66 -24.16 -13.99
N ALA A 194 15.50 -23.20 -14.39
CA ALA A 194 16.14 -23.19 -15.71
C ALA A 194 17.27 -24.24 -15.89
N ALA A 195 17.72 -24.90 -14.81
CA ALA A 195 18.80 -25.89 -14.84
C ALA A 195 18.33 -27.35 -15.02
N LEU A 196 17.01 -27.62 -15.01
CA LEU A 196 16.44 -28.98 -15.07
C LEU A 196 15.74 -29.34 -16.40
N SER A 197 15.78 -28.46 -17.40
CA SER A 197 15.28 -28.75 -18.75
C SER A 197 16.39 -28.71 -19.79
N ARG A 198 17.29 -29.70 -19.74
CA ARG A 198 18.06 -30.13 -20.91
C ARG A 198 17.81 -31.63 -21.12
N PRO A 199 17.24 -32.04 -22.26
CA PRO A 199 17.10 -33.46 -22.57
C PRO A 199 18.49 -34.06 -22.79
N ASN A 200 18.73 -35.22 -22.17
CA ASN A 200 19.84 -36.10 -22.49
C ASN A 200 19.80 -36.44 -23.99
N VAL A 201 20.99 -36.35 -24.60
CA VAL A 201 21.36 -37.03 -25.84
C VAL A 201 21.35 -38.54 -25.59
#